data_AF-A0AAU9IDX2-F1
#
_entry.id   AF-A0AAU9IDX2-F1
#
_cell.length_a   1.000
_cell.length_b   1.000
_cell.length_c   1.000
_cell.angle_alpha   90.00
_cell.angle_beta   90.00
_cell.angle_gamma   90.00
#
_symmetry.space_group_name_H-M   'P 1'
#
loop_
_entity.id
_entity.type
_entity.pdbx_description
1 polymer ?
#
loop_
_entity_poly.entity_id
_entity_poly.type
_entity_poly.pdbx_seq_one_letter_code
_entity_poly.pdbx_strand_id
1 'polypeptide(L)'
;MCESNIERNIERIRKTLNRLGGSLIEEDFADIENSRVFEEEKKVQIKEEDLYGKSFYQKTGKYPENEMWEMKKMLDFERKRSEFLEEKVKAKDESLKDMIILQHELEATIEMLKQRNAPQTTNCDKRIGILEREIEIFKEKIKERDQKLKGKDDEITQILAEKSELNFKLNIFFKENSELKCQIKSHQTKYEELEKILNGKISDIKLLQGNLEDAKKRYLNEIEISNELRNEISTMTISLNDISKTREHDSILAELDPQLKWKNSEDKIFMNESTKPAIESYSSTNKAENIDEDKENTLEMRCKIQIPELDEISKLKEKMNQLSSKFEEINSKNKNQDNDDLIRILGAVDFKDAKDKIAKFVKLDEKYSSLKKTFKKIANLIVQCSPEGSFYSIPSPHQVWKWITRLLEEYMSLKKGSEKICNCLEAKSFSQALQIIEKSIEKFNNKHHI
;
A
#
# COMPACT_ATOMS: atom_id res chain seq x y z
N MET A 1 48.78 -41.05 41.79
CA MET A 1 49.59 -41.86 42.73
C MET A 1 49.43 -41.45 44.21
N CYS A 2 49.15 -40.20 44.57
CA CYS A 2 49.03 -39.79 45.99
C CYS A 2 47.70 -40.15 46.68
N GLU A 3 46.59 -40.31 45.97
CA GLU A 3 45.28 -40.68 46.56
C GLU A 3 45.29 -42.06 47.22
N SER A 4 45.95 -43.02 46.57
CA SER A 4 46.10 -44.38 47.12
C SER A 4 46.86 -44.42 48.45
N ASN A 5 47.76 -43.48 48.72
CA ASN A 5 48.47 -43.41 50.00
C ASN A 5 47.61 -42.80 51.11
N ILE A 6 46.79 -41.81 50.80
CA ILE A 6 45.90 -41.16 51.78
C ILE A 6 44.80 -42.12 52.20
N GLU A 7 44.15 -42.81 51.25
CA GLU A 7 43.14 -43.83 51.55
C GLU A 7 43.72 -44.99 52.38
N ARG A 8 44.94 -45.41 52.07
CA ARG A 8 45.64 -46.47 52.82
C ARG A 8 45.98 -46.04 54.25
N ASN A 9 46.34 -44.77 54.47
CA ASN A 9 46.57 -44.23 55.81
C ASN A 9 45.28 -44.08 56.61
N ILE A 10 44.20 -43.58 55.99
CA ILE A 10 42.87 -43.49 56.63
C ILE A 10 42.40 -44.88 57.07
N GLU A 11 42.55 -45.89 56.21
CA GLU A 11 42.17 -47.27 56.53
C GLU A 11 43.04 -47.90 57.62
N ARG A 12 44.34 -47.56 57.66
CA ARG A 12 45.24 -47.97 58.75
C ARG A 12 44.81 -47.36 60.09
N ILE A 13 44.57 -46.04 60.14
CA ILE A 13 44.11 -45.35 61.34
C ILE A 13 42.77 -45.93 61.83
N ARG A 14 41.84 -46.21 60.91
CA ARG A 14 40.54 -46.82 61.23
C ARG A 14 40.69 -48.21 61.86
N LYS A 15 41.58 -49.04 61.32
CA LYS A 15 41.86 -50.39 61.87
C LYS A 15 42.51 -50.32 63.24
N THR A 16 43.41 -49.37 63.48
CA THR A 16 44.05 -49.21 64.79
C THR A 16 43.05 -48.70 65.83
N LEU A 17 42.24 -47.69 65.50
CA LEU A 17 41.17 -47.20 66.38
C LEU A 17 40.14 -48.28 66.72
N ASN A 18 39.77 -49.14 65.76
CA ASN A 18 38.86 -50.26 66.04
C ASN A 18 39.49 -51.31 66.97
N ARG A 19 40.82 -51.51 66.93
CA ARG A 19 41.52 -52.40 67.88
C ARG A 19 41.56 -51.79 69.28
N LEU A 20 41.85 -50.49 69.38
CA LEU A 20 41.89 -49.77 70.66
C LEU A 20 40.49 -49.64 71.29
N GLY A 21 39.45 -49.38 70.47
CA GLY A 21 38.07 -49.26 70.93
C GLY A 21 37.35 -50.59 71.17
N GLY A 22 37.68 -51.64 70.42
CA GLY A 22 37.10 -52.99 70.60
C GLY A 22 37.63 -53.70 71.85
N SER A 23 38.90 -53.51 72.20
CA SER A 23 39.51 -54.08 73.41
C SER A 23 38.92 -53.50 74.70
N LEU A 24 38.50 -52.23 74.71
CA LEU A 24 37.95 -51.58 75.90
C LEU A 24 36.50 -51.97 76.24
N ILE A 25 35.74 -52.51 75.28
CA ILE A 25 34.30 -52.78 75.46
C ILE A 25 34.03 -54.27 75.78
N GLU A 26 34.88 -55.21 75.36
CA GLU A 26 34.62 -56.64 75.60
C GLU A 26 35.31 -57.20 76.87
N GLU A 27 36.49 -56.70 77.26
CA GLU A 27 37.20 -57.24 78.44
C GLU A 27 36.66 -56.72 79.77
N ASP A 28 36.23 -55.45 79.85
CA ASP A 28 35.66 -54.89 81.09
C ASP A 28 34.26 -55.46 81.40
N PHE A 29 33.57 -56.09 80.45
CA PHE A 29 32.28 -56.77 80.71
C PHE A 29 32.44 -58.25 81.07
N ALA A 30 33.41 -58.97 80.51
CA ALA A 30 33.65 -60.38 80.85
C ALA A 30 34.17 -60.58 82.30
N ASP A 31 34.97 -59.64 82.82
CA ASP A 31 35.47 -59.71 84.20
C ASP A 31 34.44 -59.28 85.26
N ILE A 32 33.45 -58.44 84.88
CA ILE A 32 32.31 -58.11 85.75
C ILE A 32 31.37 -59.32 85.87
N GLU A 33 31.22 -60.12 84.82
CA GLU A 33 30.39 -61.33 84.85
C GLU A 33 31.03 -62.46 85.67
N ASN A 34 32.37 -62.58 85.67
CA ASN A 34 33.08 -63.51 86.58
C ASN A 34 33.18 -63.00 88.04
N SER A 35 33.09 -61.70 88.29
CA SER A 35 32.95 -61.17 89.66
C SER A 35 31.54 -61.39 90.23
N ARG A 36 30.51 -61.47 89.38
CA ARG A 36 29.14 -61.86 89.80
C ARG A 36 29.01 -63.32 90.22
N VAL A 37 29.87 -64.22 89.72
CA VAL A 37 29.89 -65.62 90.17
C VAL A 37 30.45 -65.77 91.59
N PHE A 38 31.18 -64.78 92.13
CA PHE A 38 31.60 -64.77 93.55
C PHE A 38 30.60 -64.06 94.48
N GLU A 39 29.66 -63.26 93.99
CA GLU A 39 28.63 -62.61 94.81
C GLU A 39 27.38 -63.49 95.03
N GLU A 40 27.15 -64.53 94.22
CA GLU A 40 25.99 -65.43 94.40
C GLU A 40 26.23 -66.60 95.37
N GLU A 41 27.47 -66.87 95.81
CA GLU A 41 27.76 -67.80 96.93
C GLU A 41 27.84 -67.10 98.30
N LYS A 42 27.61 -65.79 98.39
CA LYS A 42 27.55 -65.03 99.66
C LYS A 42 26.20 -64.34 99.88
N LYS A 43 25.11 -65.01 99.51
CA LYS A 43 23.77 -64.77 100.09
C LYS A 43 23.50 -65.76 101.22
N VAL A 44 24.42 -65.86 102.18
CA VAL A 44 24.08 -66.27 103.55
C VAL A 44 23.84 -64.98 104.32
N GLN A 45 22.60 -64.82 104.77
CA GLN A 45 22.15 -63.80 105.70
C GLN A 45 23.15 -63.65 106.86
N ILE A 46 23.83 -62.52 106.93
CA ILE A 46 24.33 -62.01 108.21
C ILE A 46 23.78 -60.59 108.33
N LYS A 47 22.80 -60.48 109.21
CA LYS A 47 22.21 -59.21 109.64
C LYS A 47 23.32 -58.35 110.25
N GLU A 48 23.51 -57.16 109.68
CA GLU A 48 24.21 -56.06 110.32
C GLU A 48 23.32 -55.50 111.44
N GLU A 49 23.24 -56.20 112.56
CA GLU A 49 22.76 -55.70 113.84
C GLU A 49 23.42 -56.58 114.91
N ASP A 50 24.14 -55.95 115.83
CA ASP A 50 24.99 -56.50 116.91
C ASP A 50 26.43 -56.91 116.54
N LEU A 51 27.40 -55.99 116.68
CA LEU A 51 28.74 -56.27 117.25
C LEU A 51 29.58 -55.00 117.46
N TYR A 52 29.02 -54.05 118.21
CA TYR A 52 29.84 -53.19 119.09
C TYR A 52 29.90 -53.86 120.46
N GLY A 53 31.09 -54.32 120.85
CA GLY A 53 31.43 -54.56 122.25
C GLY A 53 31.48 -56.03 122.70
N LYS A 54 32.69 -56.59 122.75
CA LYS A 54 33.31 -56.95 124.04
C LYS A 54 34.79 -57.27 123.87
N SER A 55 35.58 -56.52 124.61
CA SER A 55 36.98 -56.75 124.94
C SER A 55 37.25 -58.22 125.29
N PHE A 56 38.05 -58.92 124.49
CA PHE A 56 38.61 -60.22 124.88
C PHE A 56 39.96 -60.52 124.20
N TYR A 57 40.89 -59.56 124.21
CA TYR A 57 42.31 -59.86 123.97
C TYR A 57 43.21 -59.07 124.93
N GLN A 58 43.07 -59.38 126.21
CA GLN A 58 44.16 -59.29 127.16
C GLN A 58 44.28 -60.65 127.84
N LYS A 59 45.51 -61.18 127.82
CA LYS A 59 45.96 -62.48 128.37
C LYS A 59 45.67 -63.72 127.51
N THR A 60 46.33 -63.81 126.36
CA THR A 60 47.29 -64.89 126.06
C THR A 60 48.00 -64.53 124.75
N GLY A 61 49.28 -64.15 124.83
CA GLY A 61 50.10 -63.74 123.68
C GLY A 61 50.48 -64.91 122.77
N LYS A 62 49.50 -65.50 122.09
CA LYS A 62 49.69 -66.40 120.96
C LYS A 62 48.53 -66.18 120.00
N TYR A 63 48.83 -65.56 118.86
CA TYR A 63 47.93 -65.58 117.71
C TYR A 63 47.72 -67.04 117.30
N PRO A 64 46.48 -67.49 117.07
CA PRO A 64 46.26 -68.81 116.51
C PRO A 64 46.93 -68.87 115.13
N GLU A 65 47.77 -69.89 114.89
CA GLU A 65 48.54 -70.10 113.65
C GLU A 65 47.69 -70.04 112.37
N ASN A 66 46.37 -70.24 112.49
CA ASN A 66 45.41 -70.13 111.40
C ASN A 66 45.21 -68.70 110.85
N GLU A 67 45.24 -67.66 111.71
CA GLU A 67 45.02 -66.27 111.27
C GLU A 67 46.20 -65.73 110.46
N MET A 68 47.41 -66.19 110.77
CA MET A 68 48.62 -65.78 110.05
C MET A 68 48.67 -66.37 108.62
N TRP A 69 48.13 -67.58 108.44
CA TRP A 69 48.00 -68.20 107.12
C TRP A 69 46.97 -67.47 106.24
N GLU A 70 45.83 -67.06 106.82
CA GLU A 70 44.82 -66.24 106.13
C GLU A 70 45.38 -64.87 105.74
N MET A 71 46.12 -64.21 106.64
CA MET A 71 46.74 -62.92 106.36
C MET A 71 47.77 -63.01 105.22
N LYS A 72 48.58 -64.08 105.18
CA LYS A 72 49.54 -64.31 104.09
C LYS A 72 48.84 -64.53 102.75
N LYS A 73 47.76 -65.32 102.74
CA LYS A 73 46.94 -65.55 101.53
C LYS A 73 46.30 -64.25 101.03
N MET A 74 45.84 -63.39 101.94
CA MET A 74 45.30 -62.07 101.61
C MET A 74 46.37 -61.13 101.03
N LEU A 75 47.58 -61.10 101.62
CA LEU A 75 48.69 -60.28 101.14
C LEU A 75 49.20 -60.75 99.76
N ASP A 76 49.26 -62.06 99.53
CA ASP A 76 49.64 -62.60 98.21
C ASP A 76 48.54 -62.35 97.16
N PHE A 77 47.26 -62.35 97.55
CA PHE A 77 46.16 -61.92 96.67
C PHE A 77 46.28 -60.43 96.32
N GLU A 78 46.48 -59.55 97.30
CA GLU A 78 46.63 -58.12 97.05
C GLU A 78 47.89 -57.79 96.24
N ARG A 79 48.98 -58.55 96.41
CA ARG A 79 50.17 -58.43 95.55
C ARG A 79 49.84 -58.79 94.09
N LYS A 80 49.21 -59.94 93.86
CA LYS A 80 48.82 -60.37 92.50
C LYS A 80 47.83 -59.41 91.86
N ARG A 81 46.87 -58.90 92.64
CA ARG A 81 45.92 -57.88 92.20
C ARG A 81 46.63 -56.58 91.83
N SER A 82 47.62 -56.16 92.61
CA SER A 82 48.43 -54.96 92.33
C SER A 82 49.28 -55.13 91.06
N GLU A 83 49.94 -56.29 90.89
CA GLU A 83 50.71 -56.62 89.68
C GLU A 83 49.82 -56.60 88.43
N PHE A 84 48.63 -57.21 88.50
CA PHE A 84 47.64 -57.21 87.42
C PHE A 84 47.16 -55.78 87.08
N LEU A 85 46.86 -54.97 88.10
CA LEU A 85 46.47 -53.57 87.90
C LEU A 85 47.60 -52.74 87.29
N GLU A 86 48.85 -52.97 87.69
CA GLU A 86 50.01 -52.29 87.12
C GLU A 86 50.21 -52.65 85.64
N GLU A 87 50.05 -53.92 85.27
CA GLU A 87 50.09 -54.38 83.88
C GLU A 87 48.96 -53.77 83.04
N LYS A 88 47.73 -53.71 83.59
CA LYS A 88 46.58 -53.06 82.95
C LYS A 88 46.78 -51.55 82.77
N VAL A 89 47.41 -50.88 83.73
CA VAL A 89 47.77 -49.45 83.62
C VAL A 89 48.84 -49.26 82.53
N LYS A 90 49.89 -50.08 82.50
CA LYS A 90 50.92 -50.01 81.44
C LYS A 90 50.33 -50.22 80.05
N ALA A 91 49.43 -51.19 79.88
CA ALA A 91 48.74 -51.42 78.61
C ALA A 91 47.87 -50.21 78.18
N LYS A 92 47.19 -49.55 79.13
CA LYS A 92 46.43 -48.32 78.87
C LYS A 92 47.34 -47.14 78.50
N ASP A 93 48.49 -47.00 79.13
CA ASP A 93 49.48 -45.95 78.80
C ASP A 93 50.07 -46.15 77.41
N GLU A 94 50.34 -47.39 77.00
CA GLU A 94 50.78 -47.71 75.63
C GLU A 94 49.69 -47.42 74.60
N SER A 95 48.45 -47.83 74.88
CA SER A 95 47.28 -47.48 74.05
C SER A 95 47.09 -45.96 73.91
N LEU A 96 47.33 -45.20 74.98
CA LEU A 96 47.21 -43.74 74.98
C LEU A 96 48.29 -43.10 74.09
N LYS A 97 49.52 -43.60 74.14
CA LYS A 97 50.61 -43.15 73.26
C LYS A 97 50.28 -43.38 71.79
N ASP A 98 49.76 -44.56 71.45
CA ASP A 98 49.35 -44.88 70.08
C ASP A 98 48.21 -43.96 69.60
N MET A 99 47.25 -43.65 70.46
CA MET A 99 46.17 -42.73 70.13
C MET A 99 46.68 -41.31 69.84
N ILE A 100 47.65 -40.81 70.62
CA ILE A 100 48.26 -39.50 70.40
C ILE A 100 49.01 -39.46 69.06
N ILE A 101 49.75 -40.52 68.71
CA ILE A 101 50.45 -40.62 67.43
C ILE A 101 49.44 -40.56 66.27
N LEU A 102 48.37 -41.36 66.34
CA LEU A 102 47.32 -41.37 65.30
C LEU A 102 46.61 -40.03 65.17
N GLN A 103 46.39 -39.32 66.28
CA GLN A 103 45.80 -37.98 66.26
C GLN A 103 46.69 -36.99 65.49
N HIS A 104 47.99 -36.98 65.75
CA HIS A 104 48.92 -36.12 65.02
C HIS A 104 49.03 -36.48 63.53
N GLU A 105 49.01 -37.77 63.17
CA GLU A 105 48.97 -38.21 61.77
C GLU A 105 47.69 -37.74 61.05
N LEU A 106 46.54 -37.78 61.74
CA LEU A 106 45.27 -37.30 61.21
C LEU A 106 45.29 -35.78 61.00
N GLU A 107 45.75 -35.01 61.98
CA GLU A 107 45.89 -33.56 61.88
C GLU A 107 46.80 -33.15 60.71
N ALA A 108 47.94 -33.81 60.54
CA ALA A 108 48.84 -33.59 59.42
C ALA A 108 48.18 -33.91 58.06
N THR A 109 47.40 -34.98 57.99
CA THR A 109 46.68 -35.36 56.76
C THR A 109 45.59 -34.33 56.42
N ILE A 110 44.85 -33.83 57.42
CA ILE A 110 43.86 -32.76 57.24
C ILE A 110 44.52 -31.49 56.72
N GLU A 111 45.67 -31.10 57.27
CA GLU A 111 46.39 -29.90 56.85
C GLU A 111 46.91 -30.01 55.41
N MET A 112 47.45 -31.17 55.02
CA MET A 112 47.84 -31.44 53.62
C MET A 112 46.65 -31.35 52.67
N LEU A 113 45.47 -31.87 53.06
CA LEU A 113 44.26 -31.78 52.24
C LEU A 113 43.77 -30.32 52.10
N LYS A 114 43.85 -29.52 53.16
CA LYS A 114 43.54 -28.08 53.11
C LYS A 114 44.48 -27.34 52.16
N GLN A 115 45.79 -27.58 52.26
CA GLN A 115 46.79 -26.95 51.40
C GLN A 115 46.66 -27.38 49.93
N ARG A 116 46.28 -28.64 49.67
CA ARG A 116 46.07 -29.15 48.30
C ARG A 116 44.80 -28.58 47.65
N ASN A 117 43.76 -28.28 48.43
CA ASN A 117 42.49 -27.74 47.93
C ASN A 117 42.47 -26.20 47.82
N ALA A 118 43.29 -25.49 48.61
CA ALA A 118 43.43 -24.04 48.56
C ALA A 118 43.75 -23.43 47.16
N PRO A 119 44.60 -24.03 46.30
CA PRO A 119 44.85 -23.47 44.97
C PRO A 119 43.69 -23.68 43.98
N GLN A 120 42.81 -24.67 44.17
CA GLN A 120 41.69 -24.91 43.26
C GLN A 120 40.52 -23.96 43.48
N THR A 121 40.27 -23.53 44.72
CA THR A 121 39.21 -22.55 45.02
C THR A 121 39.51 -21.19 44.39
N THR A 122 40.76 -20.73 44.45
CA THR A 122 41.16 -19.45 43.83
C THR A 122 41.00 -19.40 42.31
N ASN A 123 41.07 -20.56 41.63
CA ASN A 123 40.90 -20.63 40.18
C ASN A 123 39.41 -20.69 39.78
N CYS A 124 38.59 -21.36 40.60
CA CYS A 124 37.14 -21.33 40.47
C CYS A 124 36.60 -19.91 40.71
N ASP A 125 37.06 -19.22 41.75
CA ASP A 125 36.62 -17.85 42.07
C ASP A 125 36.99 -16.86 40.96
N LYS A 126 38.20 -16.98 40.40
CA LYS A 126 38.61 -16.19 39.23
C LYS A 126 37.73 -16.47 38.01
N ARG A 127 37.36 -17.73 37.78
CA ARG A 127 36.49 -18.11 36.65
C ARG A 127 35.05 -17.64 36.86
N ILE A 128 34.53 -17.73 38.08
CA ILE A 128 33.22 -17.17 38.45
C ILE A 128 33.22 -15.66 38.17
N GLY A 129 34.23 -14.93 38.64
CA GLY A 129 34.32 -13.48 38.40
C GLY A 129 34.51 -13.08 36.93
N ILE A 130 35.05 -13.96 36.07
CA ILE A 130 35.09 -13.75 34.62
C ILE A 130 33.68 -13.96 34.03
N LEU A 131 33.02 -15.06 34.39
CA LEU A 131 31.66 -15.38 33.91
C LEU A 131 30.64 -14.32 34.33
N GLU A 132 30.72 -13.79 35.56
CA GLU A 132 29.85 -12.70 36.02
C GLU A 132 30.03 -11.44 35.18
N ARG A 133 31.27 -11.08 34.83
CA ARG A 133 31.56 -9.96 33.92
C ARG A 133 31.03 -10.21 32.51
N GLU A 134 31.18 -11.42 31.99
CA GLU A 134 30.64 -11.80 30.68
C GLU A 134 29.10 -11.71 30.67
N ILE A 135 28.45 -12.23 31.72
CA ILE A 135 27.00 -12.14 31.90
C ILE A 135 26.54 -10.67 31.90
N GLU A 136 27.25 -9.79 32.60
CA GLU A 136 26.88 -8.37 32.65
C GLU A 136 27.05 -7.69 31.27
N ILE A 137 28.12 -8.01 30.53
CA ILE A 137 28.30 -7.57 29.14
C ILE A 137 27.15 -8.06 28.25
N PHE A 138 26.70 -9.32 28.42
CA PHE A 138 25.59 -9.87 27.65
C PHE A 138 24.25 -9.21 27.99
N LYS A 139 23.98 -8.92 29.27
CA LYS A 139 22.77 -8.18 29.67
C LYS A 139 22.74 -6.80 29.04
N GLU A 140 23.86 -6.09 29.01
CA GLU A 140 23.91 -4.75 28.42
C GLU A 140 23.69 -4.79 26.90
N LYS A 141 24.25 -5.79 26.20
CA LYS A 141 23.97 -6.03 24.77
C LYS A 141 22.50 -6.39 24.51
N ILE A 142 21.83 -7.09 25.43
CA ILE A 142 20.40 -7.39 25.32
C ILE A 142 19.59 -6.09 25.45
N LYS A 143 19.87 -5.26 26.45
CA LYS A 143 19.20 -3.95 26.62
C LYS A 143 19.38 -3.05 25.39
N GLU A 144 20.59 -3.00 24.82
CA GLU A 144 20.86 -2.21 23.61
C GLU A 144 20.02 -2.71 22.41
N ARG A 145 19.87 -4.03 22.27
CA ARG A 145 19.02 -4.62 21.22
C ARG A 145 17.54 -4.33 21.46
N ASP A 146 17.06 -4.45 22.69
CA ASP A 146 15.66 -4.15 23.04
C ASP A 146 15.33 -2.67 22.76
N GLN A 147 16.26 -1.76 23.05
CA GLN A 147 16.10 -0.35 22.73
C GLN A 147 16.06 -0.10 21.22
N LYS A 148 16.90 -0.79 20.43
CA LYS A 148 16.86 -0.73 18.96
C LYS A 148 15.57 -1.31 18.39
N LEU A 149 15.06 -2.42 18.96
CA LEU A 149 13.79 -3.02 18.56
C LEU A 149 12.63 -2.06 18.83
N LYS A 150 12.61 -1.42 20.00
CA LYS A 150 11.58 -0.42 20.34
C LYS A 150 11.57 0.75 19.35
N GLY A 151 12.74 1.27 18.97
CA GLY A 151 12.83 2.31 17.94
C GLY A 151 12.32 1.86 16.56
N LYS A 152 12.45 0.57 16.24
CA LYS A 152 11.90 -0.02 15.01
C LYS A 152 10.38 -0.19 15.07
N ASP A 153 9.83 -0.54 16.22
CA ASP A 153 8.37 -0.62 16.41
C ASP A 153 7.70 0.75 16.28
N ASP A 154 8.35 1.82 16.77
CA ASP A 154 7.89 3.20 16.59
C ASP A 154 7.90 3.60 15.10
N GLU A 155 8.98 3.26 14.37
CA GLU A 155 9.09 3.48 12.91
C GLU A 155 8.01 2.73 12.13
N ILE A 156 7.73 1.46 12.49
CA ILE A 156 6.65 0.66 11.89
C ILE A 156 5.29 1.31 12.16
N THR A 157 5.06 1.78 13.40
CA THR A 157 3.81 2.44 13.78
C THR A 157 3.59 3.73 12.98
N GLN A 158 4.64 4.53 12.78
CA GLN A 158 4.60 5.72 11.94
C GLN A 158 4.28 5.36 10.48
N ILE A 159 4.95 4.35 9.90
CA ILE A 159 4.71 3.90 8.52
C ILE A 159 3.26 3.43 8.35
N LEU A 160 2.69 2.73 9.34
CA LEU A 160 1.29 2.30 9.31
C LEU A 160 0.31 3.49 9.36
N ALA A 161 0.61 4.51 10.15
CA ALA A 161 -0.17 5.74 10.19
C ALA A 161 -0.14 6.47 8.83
N GLU A 162 1.05 6.66 8.25
CA GLU A 162 1.23 7.27 6.92
C GLU A 162 0.51 6.48 5.82
N LYS A 163 0.57 5.14 5.87
CA LYS A 163 -0.17 4.26 4.95
C LYS A 163 -1.68 4.46 5.07
N SER A 164 -2.20 4.61 6.28
CA SER A 164 -3.63 4.84 6.51
C SER A 164 -4.09 6.20 5.95
N GLU A 165 -3.28 7.25 6.12
CA GLU A 165 -3.55 8.58 5.58
C GLU A 165 -3.52 8.59 4.04
N LEU A 166 -2.53 7.92 3.44
CA LEU A 166 -2.46 7.77 1.99
C LEU A 166 -3.66 7.01 1.41
N ASN A 167 -4.11 5.94 2.08
CA ASN A 167 -5.32 5.23 1.66
C ASN A 167 -6.57 6.10 1.75
N PHE A 168 -6.68 6.94 2.78
CA PHE A 168 -7.77 7.90 2.89
C PHE A 168 -7.77 8.92 1.74
N LYS A 169 -6.60 9.51 1.43
CA LYS A 169 -6.43 10.42 0.28
C LYS A 169 -6.76 9.73 -1.04
N LEU A 170 -6.34 8.49 -1.22
CA LEU A 170 -6.63 7.70 -2.41
C LEU A 170 -8.14 7.46 -2.60
N ASN A 171 -8.87 7.19 -1.52
CA ASN A 171 -10.32 7.03 -1.57
C ASN A 171 -11.04 8.33 -1.95
N ILE A 172 -10.56 9.49 -1.47
CA ILE A 172 -11.08 10.80 -1.89
C ILE A 172 -10.88 10.98 -3.40
N PHE A 173 -9.66 10.72 -3.91
CA PHE A 173 -9.39 10.81 -5.35
C PHE A 173 -10.26 9.87 -6.19
N PHE A 174 -10.52 8.64 -5.73
CA PHE A 174 -11.44 7.74 -6.43
C PHE A 174 -12.86 8.27 -6.49
N LYS A 175 -13.34 8.89 -5.40
CA LYS A 175 -14.66 9.52 -5.35
C LYS A 175 -14.74 10.69 -6.33
N GLU A 176 -13.79 11.62 -6.29
CA GLU A 176 -13.72 12.76 -7.20
C GLU A 176 -13.65 12.32 -8.67
N ASN A 177 -12.86 11.28 -8.98
CA ASN A 177 -12.75 10.75 -10.33
C ASN A 177 -14.07 10.09 -10.80
N SER A 178 -14.79 9.44 -9.89
CA SER A 178 -16.13 8.91 -10.19
C SER A 178 -17.15 10.03 -10.48
N GLU A 179 -17.11 11.13 -9.73
CA GLU A 179 -17.95 12.30 -9.94
C GLU A 179 -17.65 12.99 -11.27
N LEU A 180 -16.36 13.21 -11.58
CA LEU A 180 -15.94 13.75 -12.88
C LEU A 180 -16.37 12.85 -14.04
N LYS A 181 -16.29 11.52 -13.90
CA LYS A 181 -16.77 10.58 -14.92
C LYS A 181 -18.27 10.69 -15.15
N CYS A 182 -19.06 10.91 -14.10
CA CYS A 182 -20.50 11.17 -14.21
C CYS A 182 -20.78 12.51 -14.91
N GLN A 183 -20.02 13.56 -14.58
CA GLN A 183 -20.14 14.87 -15.26
C GLN A 183 -19.80 14.78 -16.74
N ILE A 184 -18.72 14.07 -17.11
CA ILE A 184 -18.34 13.85 -18.52
C ILE A 184 -19.48 13.17 -19.28
N LYS A 185 -20.08 12.11 -18.72
CA LYS A 185 -21.23 11.44 -19.34
C LYS A 185 -22.42 12.38 -19.52
N SER A 186 -22.74 13.17 -18.49
CA SER A 186 -23.82 14.16 -18.57
C SER A 186 -23.58 15.19 -19.68
N HIS A 187 -22.34 15.68 -19.82
CA HIS A 187 -21.98 16.61 -20.88
C HIS A 187 -21.99 15.98 -22.28
N GLN A 188 -21.57 14.71 -22.40
CA GLN A 188 -21.65 13.96 -23.66
C GLN A 188 -23.10 13.83 -24.13
N THR A 189 -24.03 13.45 -23.24
CA THR A 189 -25.46 13.37 -23.58
C THR A 189 -26.02 14.72 -24.04
N LYS A 190 -25.66 15.82 -23.36
CA LYS A 190 -26.07 17.17 -23.79
C LYS A 190 -25.51 17.54 -25.17
N TYR A 191 -24.27 17.14 -25.48
CA TYR A 191 -23.66 17.38 -26.77
C TYR A 191 -24.38 16.61 -27.89
N GLU A 192 -24.70 15.34 -27.66
CA GLU A 192 -25.48 14.51 -28.60
C GLU A 192 -26.88 15.08 -28.86
N GLU A 193 -27.54 15.65 -27.84
CA GLU A 193 -28.82 16.35 -28.00
C GLU A 193 -28.68 17.61 -28.86
N LEU A 194 -27.67 18.44 -28.61
CA LEU A 194 -27.41 19.64 -29.41
C LEU A 194 -27.05 19.30 -30.85
N GLU A 195 -26.29 18.24 -31.08
CA GLU A 195 -25.95 17.74 -32.41
C GLU A 195 -27.20 17.29 -33.18
N LYS A 196 -28.13 16.58 -32.51
CA LYS A 196 -29.44 16.23 -33.10
C LYS A 196 -30.25 17.48 -33.49
N ILE A 197 -30.30 18.48 -32.62
CA ILE A 197 -31.00 19.74 -32.90
C ILE A 197 -30.37 20.46 -34.10
N LEU A 198 -29.04 20.56 -34.13
CA LEU A 198 -28.30 21.20 -35.22
C LEU A 198 -28.56 20.48 -36.55
N ASN A 199 -28.49 19.15 -36.57
CA ASN A 199 -28.76 18.35 -37.77
C ASN A 199 -30.22 18.48 -38.25
N GLY A 200 -31.16 18.64 -37.31
CA GLY A 200 -32.54 19.00 -37.63
C GLY A 200 -32.63 20.34 -38.35
N LYS A 201 -31.98 21.38 -37.82
CA LYS A 201 -31.94 22.73 -38.44
C LYS A 201 -31.24 22.74 -39.79
N ILE A 202 -30.18 21.97 -39.97
CA ILE A 202 -29.51 21.81 -41.27
C ILE A 202 -30.48 21.21 -42.30
N SER A 203 -31.28 20.22 -41.90
CA SER A 203 -32.30 19.62 -42.76
C SER A 203 -33.39 20.63 -43.14
N ASP A 204 -33.87 21.43 -42.19
CA ASP A 204 -34.84 22.50 -42.44
C ASP A 204 -34.30 23.54 -43.45
N ILE A 205 -33.04 23.96 -43.29
CA ILE A 205 -32.38 24.91 -44.20
C ILE A 205 -32.29 24.33 -45.60
N LYS A 206 -31.92 23.04 -45.75
CA LYS A 206 -31.86 22.37 -47.06
C LYS A 206 -33.24 22.32 -47.73
N LEU A 207 -34.30 22.06 -46.96
CA LEU A 207 -35.67 22.09 -47.47
C LEU A 207 -36.06 23.48 -47.97
N LEU A 208 -35.78 24.53 -47.18
CA LEU A 208 -36.04 25.92 -47.57
C LEU A 208 -35.25 26.35 -48.81
N GLN A 209 -34.00 25.90 -48.94
CA GLN A 209 -33.19 26.13 -50.14
C GLN A 209 -33.82 25.48 -51.38
N GLY A 210 -34.32 24.24 -51.26
CA GLY A 210 -35.06 23.57 -52.33
C GLY A 210 -36.30 24.35 -52.75
N ASN A 211 -37.13 24.75 -51.78
CA ASN A 211 -38.35 25.54 -52.04
C ASN A 211 -38.04 26.90 -52.69
N LEU A 212 -36.96 27.56 -52.27
CA LEU A 212 -36.51 28.83 -52.87
C LEU A 212 -36.10 28.65 -54.33
N GLU A 213 -35.41 27.57 -54.65
CA GLU A 213 -34.97 27.28 -56.02
C GLU A 213 -36.16 26.94 -56.93
N ASP A 214 -37.15 26.20 -56.42
CA ASP A 214 -38.39 25.96 -57.13
C ASP A 214 -39.20 27.25 -57.36
N ALA A 215 -39.25 28.15 -56.37
CA ALA A 215 -39.89 29.46 -56.52
C ALA A 215 -39.19 30.33 -57.58
N LYS A 216 -37.85 30.34 -57.61
CA LYS A 216 -37.08 31.04 -58.67
C LYS A 216 -37.39 30.48 -60.05
N LYS A 217 -37.46 29.16 -60.22
CA LYS A 217 -37.82 28.53 -61.50
C LYS A 217 -39.21 28.96 -61.97
N ARG A 218 -40.20 28.99 -61.06
CA ARG A 218 -41.55 29.48 -61.39
C ARG A 218 -41.54 30.93 -61.83
N TYR A 219 -40.82 31.79 -61.11
CA TYR A 219 -40.71 33.21 -61.46
C TYR A 219 -40.02 33.44 -62.81
N LEU A 220 -38.96 32.67 -63.12
CA LEU A 220 -38.31 32.73 -64.44
C LEU A 220 -39.26 32.31 -65.57
N ASN A 221 -40.04 31.26 -65.36
CA ASN A 221 -41.06 30.81 -66.31
C ASN A 221 -42.18 31.87 -66.48
N GLU A 222 -42.61 32.54 -65.41
CA GLU A 222 -43.56 33.66 -65.50
C GLU A 222 -43.00 34.86 -66.29
N ILE A 223 -41.70 35.17 -66.13
CA ILE A 223 -41.02 36.19 -66.94
C ILE A 223 -41.01 35.79 -68.42
N GLU A 224 -40.72 34.52 -68.72
CA GLU A 224 -40.71 33.99 -70.09
C GLU A 224 -42.09 34.14 -70.74
N ILE A 225 -43.15 33.69 -70.06
CA ILE A 225 -44.55 33.86 -70.50
C ILE A 225 -44.90 35.35 -70.69
N SER A 226 -44.49 36.22 -69.77
CA SER A 226 -44.75 37.66 -69.87
C SER A 226 -44.07 38.29 -71.10
N ASN A 227 -42.86 37.84 -71.43
CA ASN A 227 -42.15 38.30 -72.63
C ASN A 227 -42.78 37.79 -73.92
N GLU A 228 -43.27 36.53 -73.95
CA GLU A 228 -44.03 35.98 -75.06
C GLU A 228 -45.30 36.80 -75.33
N LEU A 229 -46.11 37.05 -74.29
CA LEU A 229 -47.31 37.88 -74.40
C LEU A 229 -46.99 39.30 -74.87
N ARG A 230 -45.89 39.90 -74.39
CA ARG A 230 -45.45 41.23 -74.85
C ARG A 230 -45.10 41.23 -76.33
N ASN A 231 -44.43 40.19 -76.81
CA ASN A 231 -44.10 40.02 -78.23
C ASN A 231 -45.38 39.84 -79.06
N GLU A 232 -46.33 39.04 -78.59
CA GLU A 232 -47.62 38.82 -79.26
C GLU A 232 -48.42 40.13 -79.35
N ILE A 233 -48.53 40.89 -78.26
CA ILE A 233 -49.15 42.23 -78.26
C ILE A 233 -48.45 43.16 -79.27
N SER A 234 -47.12 43.13 -79.35
CA SER A 234 -46.36 43.92 -80.32
C SER A 234 -46.72 43.53 -81.76
N THR A 235 -46.79 42.23 -82.07
CA THR A 235 -47.20 41.75 -83.41
C THR A 235 -48.63 42.14 -83.75
N MET A 236 -49.57 41.99 -82.81
CA MET A 236 -50.96 42.40 -83.00
C MET A 236 -51.08 43.91 -83.22
N THR A 237 -50.29 44.72 -82.49
CA THR A 237 -50.25 46.18 -82.66
C THR A 237 -49.76 46.57 -84.05
N ILE A 238 -48.74 45.88 -84.58
CA ILE A 238 -48.26 46.07 -85.96
C ILE A 238 -49.38 45.72 -86.95
N SER A 239 -50.01 44.54 -86.81
CA SER A 239 -51.11 44.12 -87.68
C SER A 239 -52.30 45.09 -87.64
N LEU A 240 -52.67 45.59 -86.45
CA LEU A 240 -53.73 46.60 -86.31
C LEU A 240 -53.38 47.91 -87.02
N ASN A 241 -52.13 48.36 -86.92
CA ASN A 241 -51.68 49.55 -87.65
C ASN A 241 -51.74 49.35 -89.17
N ASP A 242 -51.39 48.16 -89.67
CA ASP A 242 -51.48 47.84 -91.10
C ASP A 242 -52.96 47.76 -91.58
N ILE A 243 -53.85 47.21 -90.75
CA ILE A 243 -55.31 47.25 -91.00
C ILE A 243 -55.83 48.69 -91.01
N SER A 244 -55.35 49.55 -90.10
CA SER A 244 -55.74 50.96 -90.07
C SER A 244 -55.33 51.68 -91.37
N LYS A 245 -54.10 51.45 -91.84
CA LYS A 245 -53.60 52.02 -93.11
C LYS A 245 -54.39 51.53 -94.33
N THR A 246 -54.76 50.25 -94.36
CA THR A 246 -55.59 49.70 -95.45
C THR A 246 -57.02 50.24 -95.41
N ARG A 247 -57.62 50.43 -94.22
CA ARG A 247 -58.90 51.13 -94.07
C ARG A 247 -58.86 52.60 -94.52
N GLU A 248 -57.76 53.31 -94.26
CA GLU A 248 -57.56 54.66 -94.81
C GLU A 248 -57.51 54.62 -96.35
N HIS A 249 -56.86 53.60 -96.91
CA HIS A 249 -56.81 53.37 -98.36
C HIS A 249 -58.19 53.01 -98.95
N ASP A 250 -58.98 52.19 -98.26
CA ASP A 250 -60.35 51.83 -98.64
C ASP A 250 -61.31 53.01 -98.47
N SER A 251 -61.09 53.88 -97.48
CA SER A 251 -61.83 55.14 -97.30
C SER A 251 -61.54 56.13 -98.44
N ILE A 252 -60.30 56.17 -98.94
CA ILE A 252 -59.91 56.96 -100.13
C ILE A 252 -60.52 56.34 -101.41
N LEU A 253 -60.62 55.02 -101.51
CA LEU A 253 -61.29 54.33 -102.62
C LEU A 253 -62.82 54.52 -102.60
N ALA A 254 -63.44 54.59 -101.42
CA ALA A 254 -64.87 54.90 -101.27
C ALA A 254 -65.22 56.36 -101.62
N GLU A 255 -64.28 57.30 -101.52
CA GLU A 255 -64.43 58.68 -102.03
C GLU A 255 -64.26 58.80 -103.56
N LEU A 256 -63.75 57.76 -104.24
CA LEU A 256 -63.43 57.78 -105.67
C LEU A 256 -64.43 57.07 -106.59
N ASP A 257 -65.55 56.52 -106.09
CA ASP A 257 -66.58 55.90 -106.92
C ASP A 257 -68.03 56.30 -106.55
N PRO A 258 -68.62 57.32 -107.21
CA PRO A 258 -70.03 57.65 -107.07
C PRO A 258 -70.83 57.04 -108.23
N GLN A 259 -70.74 55.73 -108.51
CA GLN A 259 -71.70 55.09 -109.41
C GLN A 259 -71.73 53.55 -109.39
N LEU A 260 -72.41 52.93 -108.41
CA LEU A 260 -73.15 51.69 -108.66
C LEU A 260 -74.23 51.44 -107.61
N LYS A 261 -75.48 51.69 -108.04
CA LYS A 261 -76.70 50.95 -107.65
C LYS A 261 -76.37 49.45 -107.73
N TRP A 262 -76.90 48.55 -106.90
CA TRP A 262 -78.17 47.82 -107.00
C TRP A 262 -78.17 46.88 -105.77
N LYS A 263 -79.16 46.91 -104.85
CA LYS A 263 -80.46 46.23 -104.91
C LYS A 263 -80.42 44.76 -104.44
N ASN A 264 -81.09 44.49 -103.31
CA ASN A 264 -81.74 43.23 -102.88
C ASN A 264 -80.81 42.03 -102.61
N SER A 265 -81.09 41.05 -101.74
CA SER A 265 -82.28 40.61 -101.01
C SER A 265 -81.87 39.63 -99.90
N GLU A 266 -82.74 39.51 -98.90
CA GLU A 266 -82.88 38.39 -97.96
C GLU A 266 -82.67 37.01 -98.62
N ASP A 267 -82.01 36.07 -97.94
CA ASP A 267 -82.64 34.92 -97.25
C ASP A 267 -81.58 33.84 -96.87
N LYS A 268 -81.69 33.35 -95.62
CA LYS A 268 -81.66 31.93 -95.20
C LYS A 268 -80.45 30.97 -95.34
N ILE A 269 -80.34 30.16 -94.27
CA ILE A 269 -79.93 28.72 -94.15
C ILE A 269 -78.42 28.44 -93.99
N PHE A 270 -77.90 27.48 -93.21
CA PHE A 270 -78.30 26.64 -92.05
C PHE A 270 -77.13 25.62 -91.88
N MET A 271 -76.82 25.22 -90.64
CA MET A 271 -76.28 23.92 -90.19
C MET A 271 -74.79 23.49 -90.35
N ASN A 272 -74.19 23.19 -89.18
CA ASN A 272 -73.66 21.89 -88.69
C ASN A 272 -72.38 22.12 -87.84
N GLU A 273 -72.00 21.35 -86.82
CA GLU A 273 -72.60 20.40 -85.86
C GLU A 273 -71.42 19.91 -84.96
N SER A 274 -71.67 19.56 -83.68
CA SER A 274 -70.85 18.71 -82.77
C SER A 274 -69.43 19.20 -82.33
N THR A 275 -68.94 19.09 -81.09
CA THR A 275 -69.16 18.09 -80.02
C THR A 275 -68.66 18.64 -78.65
N LYS A 276 -69.33 18.20 -77.57
CA LYS A 276 -68.95 18.18 -76.13
C LYS A 276 -67.61 17.42 -75.86
N PRO A 277 -66.94 17.49 -74.67
CA PRO A 277 -67.49 17.29 -73.30
C PRO A 277 -67.04 18.33 -72.24
N ALA A 278 -67.89 18.73 -71.29
CA ALA A 278 -68.10 18.19 -69.94
C ALA A 278 -66.87 18.26 -69.00
N ILE A 279 -66.97 19.03 -67.91
CA ILE A 279 -66.59 18.69 -66.52
C ILE A 279 -67.18 19.76 -65.57
N GLU A 280 -67.65 19.27 -64.43
CA GLU A 280 -68.39 19.90 -63.32
C GLU A 280 -67.59 21.00 -62.59
N SER A 281 -68.17 22.15 -62.24
CA SER A 281 -69.01 22.41 -61.05
C SER A 281 -68.42 21.91 -59.72
N TYR A 282 -67.74 22.80 -58.98
CA TYR A 282 -68.02 23.05 -57.55
C TYR A 282 -67.68 24.50 -57.18
N SER A 283 -68.66 25.13 -56.55
CA SER A 283 -68.72 26.47 -55.94
C SER A 283 -67.99 26.56 -54.61
N SER A 284 -67.51 27.77 -54.24
CA SER A 284 -67.60 28.41 -52.90
C SER A 284 -66.82 29.76 -52.92
N THR A 285 -67.47 30.90 -53.17
CA THR A 285 -68.03 31.89 -52.21
C THR A 285 -67.04 32.88 -51.56
N ASN A 286 -67.37 34.17 -51.72
CA ASN A 286 -67.14 35.34 -50.82
C ASN A 286 -65.73 35.96 -50.84
N LYS A 287 -65.48 37.29 -50.94
CA LYS A 287 -66.18 38.59 -50.91
C LYS A 287 -65.15 39.59 -51.52
N ALA A 288 -65.38 40.41 -52.53
CA ALA A 288 -66.17 41.64 -52.59
C ALA A 288 -65.92 42.61 -51.41
N GLU A 289 -65.02 43.58 -51.59
CA GLU A 289 -65.11 44.91 -50.95
C GLU A 289 -64.38 45.98 -51.80
N ASN A 290 -65.23 46.80 -52.43
CA ASN A 290 -65.14 48.22 -52.76
C ASN A 290 -63.96 48.81 -53.56
N ILE A 291 -64.33 49.25 -54.76
CA ILE A 291 -63.79 50.39 -55.51
C ILE A 291 -64.83 51.52 -55.37
N ASP A 292 -64.39 52.72 -55.00
CA ASP A 292 -64.95 54.03 -55.40
C ASP A 292 -63.71 54.86 -55.80
N GLU A 293 -63.44 55.06 -57.09
CA GLU A 293 -63.83 56.23 -57.88
C GLU A 293 -63.52 57.58 -57.20
N ASP A 294 -62.46 58.23 -57.68
CA ASP A 294 -62.64 59.53 -58.34
C ASP A 294 -61.47 59.84 -59.30
N LYS A 295 -61.86 60.26 -60.50
CA LYS A 295 -61.01 60.65 -61.63
C LYS A 295 -60.73 62.15 -61.59
N GLU A 296 -59.81 62.57 -62.48
CA GLU A 296 -59.72 63.91 -63.08
C GLU A 296 -58.70 64.89 -62.45
N ASN A 297 -57.45 64.83 -62.91
CA ASN A 297 -57.00 65.86 -63.87
C ASN A 297 -55.61 65.61 -64.47
N THR A 298 -55.57 65.89 -65.76
CA THR A 298 -54.51 65.78 -66.76
C THR A 298 -53.38 66.81 -66.62
N LEU A 299 -52.21 66.40 -67.11
CA LEU A 299 -51.15 67.22 -67.74
C LEU A 299 -50.48 68.33 -66.92
N GLU A 300 -49.30 68.05 -66.38
CA GLU A 300 -48.16 68.96 -66.55
C GLU A 300 -46.81 68.20 -66.54
N MET A 301 -46.25 68.00 -67.73
CA MET A 301 -44.85 67.62 -67.90
C MET A 301 -43.95 68.77 -67.43
N ARG A 302 -43.19 68.58 -66.36
CA ARG A 302 -41.87 69.20 -66.19
C ARG A 302 -40.89 68.26 -65.51
N CYS A 303 -39.81 67.96 -66.23
CA CYS A 303 -38.61 67.28 -65.76
C CYS A 303 -38.16 67.79 -64.38
N LYS A 304 -38.36 66.96 -63.36
CA LYS A 304 -37.54 66.94 -62.14
C LYS A 304 -37.28 65.49 -61.81
N ILE A 305 -36.06 65.05 -62.06
CA ILE A 305 -35.51 63.83 -61.45
C ILE A 305 -35.51 64.11 -59.94
N GLN A 306 -36.60 63.76 -59.26
CA GLN A 306 -36.63 63.60 -57.82
C GLN A 306 -35.93 62.27 -57.54
N ILE A 307 -34.72 62.36 -57.01
CA ILE A 307 -34.00 61.22 -56.46
C ILE A 307 -34.88 60.63 -55.35
N PRO A 308 -35.41 59.39 -55.47
CA PRO A 308 -36.14 58.73 -54.39
C PRO A 308 -35.11 58.20 -53.39
N GLU A 309 -34.37 59.09 -52.72
CA GLU A 309 -33.30 58.67 -51.80
C GLU A 309 -33.54 59.09 -50.36
N LEU A 310 -34.42 60.03 -50.01
CA LEU A 310 -34.47 60.50 -48.62
C LEU A 310 -35.23 59.59 -47.64
N ASP A 311 -36.36 58.98 -48.04
CA ASP A 311 -37.11 58.08 -47.15
C ASP A 311 -36.49 56.67 -47.07
N GLU A 312 -35.87 56.20 -48.15
CA GLU A 312 -35.13 54.94 -48.13
C GLU A 312 -33.77 55.07 -47.44
N ILE A 313 -33.06 56.21 -47.59
CA ILE A 313 -31.85 56.49 -46.79
C ILE A 313 -32.21 56.64 -45.31
N SER A 314 -33.35 57.26 -44.97
CA SER A 314 -33.79 57.35 -43.57
C SER A 314 -34.06 55.96 -42.96
N LYS A 315 -34.78 55.09 -43.69
CA LYS A 315 -35.01 53.68 -43.29
C LYS A 315 -33.72 52.86 -43.25
N LEU A 316 -32.78 53.11 -44.16
CA LEU A 316 -31.45 52.47 -44.17
C LEU A 316 -30.59 52.94 -43.01
N LYS A 317 -30.63 54.23 -42.67
CA LYS A 317 -29.91 54.81 -41.53
C LYS A 317 -30.47 54.30 -40.20
N GLU A 318 -31.78 54.13 -40.11
CA GLU A 318 -32.43 53.49 -38.96
C GLU A 318 -32.04 52.02 -38.84
N LYS A 319 -32.05 51.25 -39.94
CA LYS A 319 -31.54 49.87 -39.97
C LYS A 319 -30.04 49.78 -39.63
N MET A 320 -29.24 50.73 -40.08
CA MET A 320 -27.81 50.80 -39.79
C MET A 320 -27.55 51.11 -38.32
N ASN A 321 -28.31 52.02 -37.72
CA ASN A 321 -28.25 52.29 -36.28
C ASN A 321 -28.72 51.08 -35.46
N GLN A 322 -29.76 50.37 -35.89
CA GLN A 322 -30.20 49.11 -35.25
C GLN A 322 -29.15 48.00 -35.38
N LEU A 323 -28.47 47.89 -36.53
CA LEU A 323 -27.37 46.93 -36.71
C LEU A 323 -26.13 47.31 -35.91
N SER A 324 -25.82 48.60 -35.80
CA SER A 324 -24.69 49.09 -34.99
C SER A 324 -24.95 48.87 -33.50
N SER A 325 -26.18 49.08 -33.03
CA SER A 325 -26.58 48.78 -31.66
C SER A 325 -26.57 47.27 -31.38
N LYS A 326 -27.05 46.44 -32.32
CA LYS A 326 -26.92 44.98 -32.24
C LYS A 326 -25.47 44.51 -32.28
N PHE A 327 -24.61 45.18 -33.04
CA PHE A 327 -23.18 44.85 -33.12
C PHE A 327 -22.48 45.19 -31.80
N GLU A 328 -22.77 46.34 -31.18
CA GLU A 328 -22.28 46.66 -29.83
C GLU A 328 -22.84 45.71 -28.76
N GLU A 329 -24.09 45.26 -28.90
CA GLU A 329 -24.70 44.25 -28.04
C GLU A 329 -24.04 42.87 -28.21
N ILE A 330 -23.69 42.47 -29.44
CA ILE A 330 -22.95 41.23 -29.72
C ILE A 330 -21.50 41.33 -29.24
N ASN A 331 -20.83 42.49 -29.40
CA ASN A 331 -19.45 42.68 -28.95
C ASN A 331 -19.34 42.73 -27.41
N SER A 332 -20.35 43.28 -26.73
CA SER A 332 -20.44 43.25 -25.27
C SER A 332 -20.84 41.87 -24.75
N LYS A 333 -21.68 41.12 -25.47
CA LYS A 333 -21.97 39.70 -25.17
C LYS A 333 -20.75 38.79 -25.39
N ASN A 334 -19.98 38.95 -26.47
CA ASN A 334 -18.79 38.14 -26.73
C ASN A 334 -17.69 38.32 -25.67
N LYS A 335 -17.43 39.56 -25.22
CA LYS A 335 -16.44 39.80 -24.15
C LYS A 335 -16.84 39.19 -22.80
N ASN A 336 -18.14 39.06 -22.54
CA ASN A 336 -18.65 38.41 -21.33
C ASN A 336 -18.71 36.89 -21.50
N GLN A 337 -19.01 36.41 -22.71
CA GLN A 337 -19.09 34.98 -23.04
C GLN A 337 -17.72 34.30 -22.97
N ASP A 338 -16.65 34.95 -23.43
CA ASP A 338 -15.28 34.42 -23.31
C ASP A 338 -14.85 34.30 -21.83
N ASN A 339 -15.30 35.24 -20.98
CA ASN A 339 -15.02 35.20 -19.55
C ASN A 339 -15.87 34.13 -18.84
N ASP A 340 -17.13 33.96 -19.24
CA ASP A 340 -18.03 32.94 -18.70
C ASP A 340 -17.59 31.52 -19.10
N ASP A 341 -17.08 31.33 -20.32
CA ASP A 341 -16.51 30.06 -20.76
C ASP A 341 -15.21 29.74 -20.00
N LEU A 342 -14.36 30.74 -19.72
CA LEU A 342 -13.20 30.58 -18.85
C LEU A 342 -13.59 30.19 -17.41
N ILE A 343 -14.59 30.87 -16.85
CA ILE A 343 -15.12 30.55 -15.51
C ILE A 343 -15.66 29.12 -15.49
N ARG A 344 -16.42 28.72 -16.51
CA ARG A 344 -17.01 27.38 -16.65
C ARG A 344 -15.95 26.29 -16.84
N ILE A 345 -14.96 26.48 -17.71
CA ILE A 345 -13.88 25.51 -17.97
C ILE A 345 -13.01 25.31 -16.74
N LEU A 346 -12.75 26.37 -15.97
CA LEU A 346 -11.92 26.33 -14.77
C LEU A 346 -12.71 25.99 -13.49
N GLY A 347 -14.04 25.82 -13.62
CA GLY A 347 -14.96 25.63 -12.49
C GLY A 347 -14.83 26.74 -11.45
N ALA A 348 -14.58 27.98 -11.88
CA ALA A 348 -14.43 29.14 -11.02
C ALA A 348 -15.79 29.72 -10.61
N VAL A 349 -15.84 30.42 -9.48
CA VAL A 349 -17.08 31.08 -9.00
C VAL A 349 -17.30 32.42 -9.70
N ASP A 350 -16.21 33.14 -9.98
CA ASP A 350 -16.21 34.40 -10.71
C ASP A 350 -14.91 34.56 -11.51
N PHE A 351 -14.81 35.63 -12.30
CA PHE A 351 -13.64 35.89 -13.13
C PHE A 351 -12.36 36.13 -12.31
N LYS A 352 -12.50 36.59 -11.07
CA LYS A 352 -11.37 36.82 -10.17
C LYS A 352 -10.79 35.48 -9.69
N ASP A 353 -11.65 34.55 -9.29
CA ASP A 353 -11.29 33.16 -8.97
C ASP A 353 -10.72 32.43 -10.20
N ALA A 354 -11.28 32.67 -11.39
CA ALA A 354 -10.74 32.13 -12.64
C ALA A 354 -9.31 32.63 -12.89
N LYS A 355 -9.06 33.93 -12.72
CA LYS A 355 -7.72 34.52 -12.82
C LYS A 355 -6.75 33.95 -11.79
N ASP A 356 -7.19 33.78 -10.55
CA ASP A 356 -6.35 33.21 -9.48
C ASP A 356 -6.03 31.74 -9.75
N LYS A 357 -6.98 30.96 -10.29
CA LYS A 357 -6.75 29.58 -10.75
C LYS A 357 -5.79 29.52 -11.93
N ILE A 358 -5.93 30.39 -12.93
CA ILE A 358 -4.98 30.49 -14.06
C ILE A 358 -3.58 30.83 -13.54
N ALA A 359 -3.45 31.81 -12.63
CA ALA A 359 -2.17 32.16 -12.03
C ALA A 359 -1.54 30.97 -11.27
N LYS A 360 -2.36 30.16 -10.58
CA LYS A 360 -1.90 28.91 -9.95
C LYS A 360 -1.45 27.88 -11.00
N PHE A 361 -2.19 27.72 -12.10
CA PHE A 361 -1.80 26.83 -13.20
C PHE A 361 -0.51 27.26 -13.88
N VAL A 362 -0.32 28.55 -14.13
CA VAL A 362 0.94 29.09 -14.70
C VAL A 362 2.11 28.80 -13.76
N LYS A 363 1.96 29.06 -12.45
CA LYS A 363 2.98 28.72 -11.45
C LYS A 363 3.27 27.22 -11.37
N LEU A 364 2.24 26.37 -11.51
CA LEU A 364 2.43 24.92 -11.58
C LEU A 364 3.15 24.54 -12.87
N ASP A 365 2.80 25.12 -14.02
CA ASP A 365 3.47 24.85 -15.29
C ASP A 365 4.95 25.24 -15.26
N GLU A 366 5.26 26.38 -14.66
CA GLU A 366 6.64 26.82 -14.40
C GLU A 366 7.36 25.83 -13.47
N LYS A 367 6.73 25.38 -12.39
CA LYS A 367 7.27 24.40 -11.44
C LYS A 367 7.52 23.04 -12.11
N TYR A 368 6.64 22.62 -13.03
CA TYR A 368 6.74 21.38 -13.78
C TYR A 368 7.51 21.52 -15.10
N SER A 369 8.05 22.69 -15.42
CA SER A 369 8.87 22.89 -16.63
C SER A 369 10.14 22.03 -16.61
N SER A 370 10.74 21.85 -15.44
CA SER A 370 11.86 20.95 -15.20
C SER A 370 11.45 19.48 -15.42
N LEU A 371 10.27 19.08 -14.95
CA LEU A 371 9.71 17.74 -15.16
C LEU A 371 9.42 17.48 -16.64
N LYS A 372 8.84 18.45 -17.37
CA LYS A 372 8.65 18.36 -18.84
C LYS A 372 9.99 18.16 -19.56
N LYS A 373 11.05 18.89 -19.15
CA LYS A 373 12.40 18.71 -19.70
C LYS A 373 12.94 17.31 -19.41
N THR A 374 12.78 16.80 -18.19
CA THR A 374 13.18 15.44 -17.81
C THR A 374 12.42 14.39 -18.59
N PHE A 375 11.10 14.53 -18.71
CA PHE A 375 10.26 13.66 -19.52
C PHE A 375 10.73 13.62 -20.98
N LYS A 376 11.01 14.79 -21.58
CA LYS A 376 11.52 14.87 -22.96
C LYS A 376 12.88 14.19 -23.12
N LYS A 377 13.78 14.31 -22.13
CA LYS A 377 15.06 13.59 -22.10
C LYS A 377 14.86 12.07 -22.04
N ILE A 378 13.95 11.60 -21.18
CA ILE A 378 13.62 10.18 -21.05
C ILE A 378 12.99 9.64 -22.34
N ALA A 379 12.02 10.37 -22.91
CA ALA A 379 11.40 10.00 -24.17
C ALA A 379 12.43 9.88 -25.30
N ASN A 380 13.36 10.84 -25.39
CA ASN A 380 14.46 10.78 -26.36
C ASN A 380 15.41 9.60 -26.11
N LEU A 381 15.74 9.31 -24.85
CA LEU A 381 16.58 8.16 -24.49
C LEU A 381 15.91 6.84 -24.89
N ILE A 382 14.60 6.71 -24.65
CA ILE A 382 13.83 5.54 -25.06
C ILE A 382 13.89 5.35 -26.57
N VAL A 383 13.72 6.43 -27.34
CA VAL A 383 13.83 6.38 -28.81
C VAL A 383 15.24 5.95 -29.24
N GLN A 384 16.29 6.48 -28.60
CA GLN A 384 17.68 6.12 -28.90
C GLN A 384 18.06 4.67 -28.54
N CYS A 385 17.50 4.15 -27.45
CA CYS A 385 17.79 2.79 -26.98
C CYS A 385 16.90 1.72 -27.63
N SER A 386 15.90 2.13 -28.41
CA SER A 386 14.98 1.19 -29.07
C SER A 386 15.47 0.86 -30.49
N PRO A 387 15.17 -0.34 -31.00
CA PRO A 387 15.48 -0.71 -32.37
C PRO A 387 14.92 0.30 -33.37
N GLU A 388 15.65 0.57 -34.46
CA GLU A 388 15.16 1.44 -35.54
C GLU A 388 13.77 0.97 -36.03
N GLY A 389 12.87 1.93 -36.19
CA GLY A 389 11.47 1.66 -36.57
C GLY A 389 10.51 1.39 -35.39
N SER A 390 10.98 1.30 -34.14
CA SER A 390 10.10 1.09 -32.98
C SER A 390 9.20 2.28 -32.68
N PHE A 391 9.64 3.50 -33.02
CA PHE A 391 8.90 4.74 -32.79
C PHE A 391 8.97 5.62 -34.04
N TYR A 392 7.80 5.94 -34.62
CA TYR A 392 7.67 6.90 -35.74
C TYR A 392 7.43 8.34 -35.27
N SER A 393 7.16 8.53 -33.98
CA SER A 393 6.91 9.82 -33.35
C SER A 393 7.37 9.79 -31.88
N ILE A 394 7.41 10.96 -31.23
CA ILE A 394 7.77 11.06 -29.81
C ILE A 394 6.77 10.22 -29.00
N PRO A 395 7.24 9.27 -28.17
CA PRO A 395 6.35 8.41 -27.42
C PRO A 395 5.49 9.21 -26.44
N SER A 396 4.21 8.87 -26.38
CA SER A 396 3.27 9.44 -25.41
C SER A 396 3.69 9.11 -23.96
N PRO A 397 3.23 9.89 -22.96
CA PRO A 397 3.55 9.60 -21.55
C PRO A 397 3.22 8.18 -21.11
N HIS A 398 2.13 7.62 -21.61
CA HIS A 398 1.74 6.24 -21.32
C HIS A 398 2.71 5.22 -21.94
N GLN A 399 3.19 5.46 -23.16
CA GLN A 399 4.19 4.60 -23.82
C GLN A 399 5.54 4.67 -23.10
N VAL A 400 5.98 5.87 -22.70
CA VAL A 400 7.20 6.07 -21.90
C VAL A 400 7.09 5.29 -20.59
N TRP A 401 5.98 5.43 -19.87
CA TRP A 401 5.76 4.70 -18.62
C TRP A 401 5.78 3.18 -18.82
N LYS A 402 5.05 2.67 -19.80
CA LYS A 402 5.01 1.23 -20.13
C LYS A 402 6.39 0.67 -20.46
N TRP A 403 7.23 1.47 -21.13
CA TRP A 403 8.61 1.09 -21.46
C TRP A 403 9.49 1.02 -20.21
N ILE A 404 9.41 2.03 -19.33
CA ILE A 404 10.13 2.04 -18.04
C ILE A 404 9.70 0.86 -17.17
N THR A 405 8.40 0.58 -17.08
CA THR A 405 7.88 -0.56 -16.29
C THR A 405 8.42 -1.88 -16.81
N ARG A 406 8.40 -2.12 -18.13
CA ARG A 406 8.97 -3.33 -18.72
C ARG A 406 10.46 -3.47 -18.45
N LEU A 407 11.22 -2.38 -18.56
CA LEU A 407 12.65 -2.39 -18.27
C LEU A 407 12.92 -2.73 -16.78
N LEU A 408 12.09 -2.21 -15.86
CA LEU A 408 12.17 -2.56 -14.45
C LEU A 408 11.78 -4.03 -14.18
N GLU A 409 10.75 -4.54 -14.85
CA GLU A 409 10.34 -5.95 -14.76
C GLU A 409 11.44 -6.90 -15.25
N GLU A 410 12.08 -6.56 -16.38
CA GLU A 410 13.23 -7.29 -16.92
C GLU A 410 14.43 -7.21 -15.97
N TYR A 411 14.76 -6.02 -15.47
CA TYR A 411 15.83 -5.84 -14.48
C TYR A 411 15.58 -6.67 -13.21
N MET A 412 14.36 -6.67 -12.69
CA MET A 412 14.00 -7.47 -11.50
C MET A 412 14.05 -8.97 -11.79
N SER A 413 13.67 -9.39 -13.00
CA SER A 413 13.78 -10.78 -13.44
C SER A 413 15.24 -11.22 -13.56
N LEU A 414 16.10 -10.36 -14.12
CA LEU A 414 17.55 -10.56 -14.19
C LEU A 414 18.17 -10.59 -12.80
N LYS A 415 17.78 -9.69 -11.89
CA LYS A 415 18.26 -9.68 -10.50
C LYS A 415 17.91 -10.98 -9.76
N LYS A 416 16.67 -11.46 -9.90
CA LYS A 416 16.25 -12.76 -9.36
C LYS A 416 17.01 -13.93 -10.00
N GLY A 417 17.29 -13.83 -11.30
CA GLY A 417 18.11 -14.81 -12.03
C GLY A 417 19.57 -14.82 -11.56
N SER A 418 20.16 -13.64 -11.34
CA SER A 418 21.53 -13.50 -10.86
C SER A 418 21.68 -13.94 -9.41
N GLU A 419 20.69 -13.71 -8.55
CA GLU A 419 20.68 -14.27 -7.18
C GLU A 419 20.68 -15.80 -7.23
N LYS A 420 19.93 -16.42 -8.15
CA LYS A 420 20.00 -17.88 -8.36
C LYS A 420 21.37 -18.34 -8.84
N ILE A 421 22.01 -17.62 -9.77
CA ILE A 421 23.35 -17.96 -10.27
C ILE A 421 24.42 -17.76 -9.18
N CYS A 422 24.37 -16.67 -8.42
CA CYS A 422 25.25 -16.43 -7.27
C CYS A 422 25.06 -17.52 -6.20
N ASN A 423 23.82 -17.87 -5.84
CA ASN A 423 23.53 -18.96 -4.91
C ASN A 423 24.02 -20.32 -5.46
N CYS A 424 23.94 -20.57 -6.76
CA CYS A 424 24.49 -21.78 -7.39
C CYS A 424 26.03 -21.80 -7.40
N LEU A 425 26.68 -20.65 -7.58
CA LEU A 425 28.14 -20.52 -7.55
C LEU A 425 28.67 -20.64 -6.12
N GLU A 426 27.98 -20.06 -5.13
CA GLU A 426 28.26 -20.22 -3.71
C GLU A 426 28.02 -21.66 -3.24
N ALA A 427 26.96 -22.31 -3.69
CA ALA A 427 26.72 -23.72 -3.37
C ALA A 427 27.78 -24.65 -4.00
N LYS A 428 28.24 -24.36 -5.23
CA LYS A 428 29.30 -25.14 -5.89
C LYS A 428 30.67 -24.90 -5.26
N SER A 429 31.02 -23.66 -4.91
CA SER A 429 32.29 -23.34 -4.24
C SER A 429 32.32 -23.91 -2.82
N PHE A 430 31.18 -23.90 -2.11
CA PHE A 430 31.04 -24.52 -0.78
C PHE A 430 31.12 -26.05 -0.85
N SER A 431 30.47 -26.68 -1.83
CA SER A 431 30.56 -28.14 -2.05
C SER A 431 31.97 -28.59 -2.40
N GLN A 432 32.70 -27.83 -3.22
CA GLN A 432 34.12 -28.10 -3.51
C GLN A 432 35.02 -27.90 -2.29
N ALA A 433 34.78 -26.87 -1.48
CA ALA A 433 35.51 -26.66 -0.23
C ALA A 433 35.28 -27.81 0.77
N LEU A 434 34.04 -28.29 0.91
CA LEU A 434 33.71 -29.44 1.76
C LEU A 434 34.43 -30.72 1.28
N GLN A 435 34.45 -31.01 -0.02
CA GLN A 435 35.19 -32.17 -0.54
C GLN A 435 36.70 -32.09 -0.29
N ILE A 436 37.29 -30.88 -0.34
CA ILE A 436 38.71 -30.69 -0.02
C ILE A 436 38.96 -30.91 1.48
N ILE A 437 38.06 -30.43 2.34
CA ILE A 437 38.14 -30.63 3.79
C ILE A 437 38.00 -32.12 4.13
N GLU A 438 37.02 -32.83 3.55
CA GLU A 438 36.82 -34.26 3.76
C GLU A 438 38.04 -35.08 3.34
N LYS A 439 38.59 -34.84 2.14
CA LYS A 439 39.82 -35.49 1.68
C LYS A 439 41.03 -35.18 2.56
N SER A 440 41.08 -33.99 3.16
CA SER A 440 42.16 -33.58 4.06
C SER A 440 42.03 -34.28 5.42
N ILE A 441 40.81 -34.43 5.94
CA ILE A 441 40.51 -35.20 7.17
C ILE A 441 40.82 -36.67 6.97
N GLU A 442 40.45 -37.25 5.83
CA GLU A 442 40.74 -38.66 5.49
C GLU A 442 42.26 -38.91 5.40
N LYS A 443 43.01 -38.02 4.76
CA LYS A 443 44.48 -38.06 4.75
C LYS A 443 45.09 -37.92 6.15
N PHE A 444 44.52 -37.07 7.00
CA PHE A 444 45.01 -36.88 8.37
C PHE A 444 44.78 -38.13 9.23
N ASN A 445 43.59 -38.71 9.18
CA ASN A 445 43.25 -39.93 9.92
C ASN A 445 44.08 -41.13 9.46
N ASN A 446 44.31 -41.27 8.15
CA ASN A 446 45.18 -42.33 7.62
C ASN A 446 46.66 -42.15 7.99
N LYS A 447 47.10 -40.92 8.29
CA LYS A 447 48.48 -40.63 8.72
C LYS A 447 48.70 -40.83 10.23
N HIS A 448 47.64 -40.81 11.02
CA HIS A 448 47.68 -40.95 12.48
C HIS A 448 47.15 -42.29 13.01
N HIS A 449 46.82 -43.23 12.13
CA HIS A 449 46.53 -44.63 12.46
C HIS A 449 47.78 -45.53 12.38
N ILE A 450 48.89 -45.08 12.96
CA ILE A 450 50.08 -45.90 13.27
C ILE A 450 50.26 -45.93 14.77
#